data_AF-A0A147B9R1-F1
#
_entry.id   AF-A0A147B9R1-F1
#
_cell.length_a   1.000
_cell.length_b   1.000
_cell.length_c   1.000
_cell.angle_alpha   90.00
_cell.angle_beta   90.00
_cell.angle_gamma   90.00
#
_symmetry.space_group_name_H-M   'P 1'
#
loop_
_entity.id
_entity.type
_entity.pdbx_description
1 polymer ?
#
loop_
_entity_poly.entity_id
_entity_poly.type
_entity_poly.pdbx_seq_one_letter_code
_entity_poly.pdbx_strand_id
1 'polypeptide(L)'
;MRKVTPEDLVRATKPVTLATAKAVAAGNSGKQDDIIVAANMGRKAMFDLLTTAKGASYLAETHELKSRVTSSSRDCAVRYRELLQMVLEVVQKPTQEGKQSLVGCSRNIATAVTDIVSAAEALKGGDWADPDDPTVIAETELLGAASSIEAAARKLANLQPRRVSIKEADENLNFDEMILEAAKSITAATSALVRAASVAQRELVAEGKLGARPSYRSDDGQWSEGLISAARLVAAATHSLVEAANWLVQGQASEEKLISSAKQVASSTAQLLVACKVKADPDSKSMQRLQVAGNAVKQATDHLVRSAQQSIEHEEEFRLVINRRMVGGIAQEIVAREEIIRKER
;
A
#
# COMPACT_ATOMS: atom_id res chain seq x y z
N MET A 1 -8.69 -17.22 28.57
CA MET A 1 -8.88 -15.75 28.55
C MET A 1 -8.05 -15.18 27.42
N ARG A 2 -8.64 -14.36 26.54
CA ARG A 2 -7.92 -13.67 25.45
C ARG A 2 -6.82 -12.79 26.08
N LYS A 3 -5.57 -12.91 25.61
CA LYS A 3 -4.49 -11.98 26.03
C LYS A 3 -4.89 -10.59 25.52
N VAL A 4 -5.14 -9.68 26.45
CA VAL A 4 -5.39 -8.26 26.16
C VAL A 4 -4.05 -7.59 25.92
N THR A 5 -3.95 -6.73 24.92
CA THR A 5 -2.75 -5.92 24.66
C THR A 5 -3.01 -4.43 24.91
N PRO A 6 -1.97 -3.58 25.05
CA PRO A 6 -2.17 -2.13 25.18
C PRO A 6 -2.90 -1.51 23.97
N GLU A 7 -2.70 -2.05 22.77
CA GLU A 7 -3.42 -1.64 21.55
C GLU A 7 -4.90 -1.97 21.62
N ASP A 8 -5.28 -3.09 22.24
CA ASP A 8 -6.69 -3.42 22.47
C ASP A 8 -7.36 -2.34 23.34
N LEU A 9 -6.65 -1.80 24.34
CA LEU A 9 -7.14 -0.70 25.16
C LEU A 9 -7.34 0.59 24.35
N VAL A 10 -6.38 0.96 23.51
CA VAL A 10 -6.52 2.10 22.58
C VAL A 10 -7.71 1.89 21.64
N ARG A 11 -7.83 0.70 21.05
CA ARG A 11 -8.96 0.38 20.16
C ARG A 11 -10.31 0.47 20.87
N ALA A 12 -10.37 0.05 22.14
CA ALA A 12 -11.58 0.12 22.96
C ALA A 12 -12.04 1.57 23.25
N THR A 13 -11.16 2.57 23.12
CA THR A 13 -11.55 3.99 23.25
C THR A 13 -12.31 4.53 22.03
N LYS A 14 -12.12 3.98 20.83
CA LYS A 14 -12.74 4.52 19.60
C LYS A 14 -14.28 4.44 19.62
N PRO A 15 -14.90 3.31 20.02
CA PRO A 15 -16.36 3.24 20.19
C PRO A 15 -16.91 4.24 21.21
N VAL A 16 -16.12 4.65 22.22
CA VAL A 16 -16.53 5.64 23.22
C VAL A 16 -16.74 7.00 22.59
N THR A 17 -15.81 7.45 21.75
CA THR A 17 -15.92 8.73 21.04
C THR A 17 -17.14 8.75 20.12
N LEU A 18 -17.39 7.65 19.40
CA LEU A 18 -18.57 7.51 18.53
C LEU A 18 -19.87 7.51 19.35
N ALA A 19 -19.92 6.76 20.45
CA ALA A 19 -21.07 6.70 21.32
C ALA A 19 -21.36 8.05 22.00
N THR A 20 -20.31 8.79 22.36
CA THR A 20 -20.39 10.16 22.90
C THR A 20 -21.04 11.10 21.89
N ALA A 21 -20.57 11.11 20.65
CA ALA A 21 -21.15 11.94 19.58
C ALA A 21 -22.63 11.58 19.33
N LYS A 22 -22.96 10.29 19.35
CA LYS A 22 -24.35 9.81 19.23
C LYS A 22 -25.22 10.23 20.41
N ALA A 23 -24.72 10.19 21.63
CA ALA A 23 -25.44 10.64 22.82
C ALA A 23 -25.74 12.15 22.79
N VAL A 24 -24.77 12.97 22.37
CA VAL A 24 -25.00 14.42 22.17
C VAL A 24 -26.05 14.66 21.08
N ALA A 25 -25.95 13.96 19.95
CA ALA A 25 -26.92 14.07 18.86
C ALA A 25 -28.34 13.67 19.30
N ALA A 26 -28.47 12.58 20.07
CA ALA A 26 -29.73 12.11 20.62
C ALA A 26 -30.34 13.10 21.63
N GLY A 27 -29.51 13.70 22.50
CA GLY A 27 -29.97 14.78 23.40
C GLY A 27 -30.45 16.02 22.64
N ASN A 28 -29.81 16.35 21.52
CA ASN A 28 -30.24 17.47 20.67
C ASN A 28 -31.55 17.19 19.92
N SER A 29 -31.72 15.95 19.42
CA SER A 29 -32.90 15.55 18.65
C SER A 29 -34.12 15.32 19.53
N GLY A 30 -33.93 14.86 20.78
CA GLY A 30 -35.00 14.51 21.71
C GLY A 30 -35.82 13.29 21.30
N LYS A 31 -35.44 12.58 20.23
CA LYS A 31 -36.18 11.43 19.72
C LYS A 31 -35.89 10.19 20.54
N GLN A 32 -36.93 9.48 20.95
CA GLN A 32 -36.80 8.27 21.77
C GLN A 32 -35.95 7.18 21.09
N ASP A 33 -36.11 6.99 19.78
CA ASP A 33 -35.32 6.01 19.02
C ASP A 33 -33.82 6.34 19.02
N ASP A 34 -33.46 7.63 18.84
CA ASP A 34 -32.07 8.08 18.87
C ASP A 34 -31.45 7.86 20.27
N ILE A 35 -32.24 8.10 21.33
CA ILE A 35 -31.82 7.88 22.72
C ILE A 35 -31.58 6.40 23.00
N ILE A 36 -32.45 5.51 22.53
CA ILE A 36 -32.30 4.06 22.69
C ILE A 36 -31.02 3.57 21.99
N VAL A 37 -30.76 4.06 20.77
CA VAL A 37 -29.55 3.73 20.02
C VAL A 37 -28.31 4.22 20.76
N ALA A 38 -28.30 5.49 21.20
CA ALA A 38 -27.18 6.08 21.91
C ALA A 38 -26.89 5.37 23.25
N ALA A 39 -27.93 5.00 24.01
CA ALA A 39 -27.80 4.27 25.26
C ALA A 39 -27.20 2.88 25.05
N ASN A 40 -27.67 2.14 24.03
CA ASN A 40 -27.13 0.81 23.71
C ASN A 40 -25.68 0.86 23.23
N MET A 41 -25.34 1.83 22.37
CA MET A 41 -23.97 2.05 21.92
C MET A 41 -23.05 2.42 23.10
N GLY A 42 -23.50 3.34 23.96
CA GLY A 42 -22.76 3.78 25.15
C GLY A 42 -22.52 2.64 26.13
N ARG A 43 -23.56 1.84 26.43
CA ARG A 43 -23.46 0.68 27.31
C ARG A 43 -22.40 -0.32 26.81
N LYS A 44 -22.44 -0.66 25.51
CA LYS A 44 -21.47 -1.58 24.92
C LYS A 44 -20.05 -1.00 24.95
N ALA A 45 -19.88 0.25 24.51
CA ALA A 45 -18.59 0.92 24.49
C ALA A 45 -17.95 1.00 25.88
N MET A 46 -18.72 1.37 26.91
CA MET A 46 -18.24 1.42 28.30
C MET A 46 -17.89 0.05 28.86
N PHE A 47 -18.71 -0.97 28.58
CA PHE A 47 -18.45 -2.34 29.02
C PHE A 47 -17.14 -2.88 28.42
N ASP A 48 -16.98 -2.73 27.11
CA ASP A 48 -15.80 -3.18 26.37
C ASP A 48 -14.54 -2.42 26.83
N LEU A 49 -14.63 -1.09 27.01
CA LEU A 49 -13.54 -0.26 27.54
C LEU A 49 -13.10 -0.74 28.92
N LEU A 50 -14.01 -0.85 29.89
CA LEU A 50 -13.67 -1.17 31.28
C LEU A 50 -13.13 -2.60 31.42
N THR A 51 -13.69 -3.54 30.66
CA THR A 51 -13.20 -4.93 30.61
C THR A 51 -11.79 -4.98 30.05
N THR A 52 -11.53 -4.26 28.97
CA THR A 52 -10.22 -4.19 28.32
C THR A 52 -9.20 -3.47 29.20
N ALA A 53 -9.57 -2.34 29.81
CA ALA A 53 -8.73 -1.59 30.74
C ALA A 53 -8.32 -2.43 31.95
N LYS A 54 -9.26 -3.20 32.51
CA LYS A 54 -8.94 -4.15 33.59
C LYS A 54 -7.92 -5.19 33.12
N GLY A 55 -8.10 -5.77 31.94
CA GLY A 55 -7.14 -6.70 31.35
C GLY A 55 -5.75 -6.08 31.14
N ALA A 56 -5.71 -4.91 30.51
CA ALA A 56 -4.49 -4.17 30.22
C ALA A 56 -3.76 -3.70 31.50
N SER A 57 -4.49 -3.38 32.57
CA SER A 57 -3.88 -3.00 33.86
C SER A 57 -3.02 -4.11 34.49
N TYR A 58 -3.26 -5.39 34.13
CA TYR A 58 -2.41 -6.50 34.57
C TYR A 58 -1.09 -6.61 33.79
N LEU A 59 -0.94 -5.87 32.69
CA LEU A 59 0.32 -5.76 31.95
C LEU A 59 1.26 -4.72 32.55
N ALA A 60 0.77 -3.87 33.45
CA ALA A 60 1.57 -2.82 34.07
C ALA A 60 2.67 -3.40 34.96
N GLU A 61 3.92 -2.99 34.69
CA GLU A 61 5.08 -3.39 35.50
C GLU A 61 5.14 -2.65 36.84
N THR A 62 4.50 -1.48 36.94
CA THR A 62 4.47 -0.66 38.15
C THR A 62 3.06 -0.49 38.70
N HIS A 63 2.96 -0.38 40.03
CA HIS A 63 1.69 -0.09 40.70
C HIS A 63 1.12 1.27 40.28
N GLU A 64 1.98 2.26 40.03
CA GLU A 64 1.60 3.58 39.55
C GLU A 64 0.92 3.52 38.18
N LEU A 65 1.51 2.80 37.22
CA LEU A 65 0.95 2.66 35.89
C LEU A 65 -0.35 1.86 35.89
N LYS A 66 -0.42 0.80 36.72
CA LYS A 66 -1.67 0.06 36.97
C LYS A 66 -2.77 0.99 37.48
N SER A 67 -2.45 1.80 38.48
CA SER A 67 -3.37 2.79 39.05
C SER A 67 -3.81 3.78 37.96
N ARG A 68 -2.87 4.32 37.18
CA ARG A 68 -3.13 5.29 36.11
C ARG A 68 -4.13 4.77 35.07
N VAL A 69 -3.95 3.54 34.59
CA VAL A 69 -4.87 2.89 33.62
C VAL A 69 -6.26 2.72 34.22
N THR A 70 -6.35 2.26 35.47
CA THR A 70 -7.63 2.05 36.13
C THR A 70 -8.35 3.37 36.48
N SER A 71 -7.61 4.40 36.89
CA SER A 71 -8.17 5.69 37.28
C SER A 71 -8.67 6.46 36.05
N SER A 72 -7.90 6.51 34.96
CA SER A 72 -8.33 7.19 33.72
C SER A 72 -9.55 6.51 33.10
N SER A 73 -9.59 5.17 33.09
CA SER A 73 -10.74 4.41 32.58
C SER A 73 -11.99 4.60 33.45
N ARG A 74 -11.83 4.67 34.78
CA ARG A 74 -12.92 4.97 35.72
C ARG A 74 -13.43 6.40 35.51
N ASP A 75 -12.55 7.37 35.38
CA ASP A 75 -12.92 8.78 35.17
C ASP A 75 -13.71 8.94 33.87
N CYS A 76 -13.27 8.31 32.79
CA CYS A 76 -14.02 8.29 31.52
C CYS A 76 -15.44 7.73 31.69
N ALA A 77 -15.61 6.63 32.44
CA ALA A 77 -16.93 6.06 32.69
C ALA A 77 -17.83 6.98 33.55
N VAL A 78 -17.24 7.68 34.53
CA VAL A 78 -17.96 8.67 35.35
C VAL A 78 -18.45 9.83 34.49
N ARG A 79 -17.58 10.40 33.64
CA ARG A 79 -17.95 11.47 32.71
C ARG A 79 -18.97 11.02 31.67
N TYR A 80 -18.88 9.78 31.20
CA TYR A 80 -19.89 9.22 30.29
C TYR A 80 -21.26 9.08 30.97
N ARG A 81 -21.29 8.66 32.24
CA ARG A 81 -22.52 8.62 33.04
C ARG A 81 -23.10 10.03 33.21
N GLU A 82 -22.27 11.04 33.48
CA GLU A 82 -22.71 12.44 33.58
C GLU A 82 -23.32 12.94 32.28
N LEU A 83 -22.72 12.59 31.12
CA LEU A 83 -23.33 12.88 29.82
C LEU A 83 -24.71 12.25 29.69
N LEU A 84 -24.88 10.97 30.05
CA LEU A 84 -26.19 10.31 29.97
C LEU A 84 -27.23 10.94 30.90
N GLN A 85 -26.82 11.36 32.10
CA GLN A 85 -27.67 12.10 33.04
C GLN A 85 -28.11 13.44 32.42
N MET A 86 -27.18 14.15 31.77
CA MET A 86 -27.47 15.42 31.11
C MET A 86 -28.39 15.23 29.91
N VAL A 87 -28.20 14.16 29.12
CA VAL A 87 -29.11 13.81 28.01
C VAL A 87 -30.52 13.56 28.54
N LEU A 88 -30.67 12.81 29.64
CA LEU A 88 -31.98 12.56 30.25
C LEU A 88 -32.66 13.88 30.68
N GLU A 89 -31.92 14.77 31.33
CA GLU A 89 -32.44 16.07 31.76
C GLU A 89 -32.86 16.94 30.57
N VAL A 90 -32.03 17.04 29.53
CA VAL A 90 -32.33 17.80 28.30
C VAL A 90 -33.56 17.26 27.58
N VAL A 91 -33.77 15.94 27.59
CA VAL A 91 -34.94 15.31 26.97
C VAL A 91 -36.21 15.58 27.78
N GLN A 92 -36.13 15.54 29.11
CA GLN A 92 -37.26 15.82 29.99
C GLN A 92 -37.62 17.32 30.03
N LYS A 93 -36.60 18.19 29.98
CA LYS A 93 -36.73 19.65 30.06
C LYS A 93 -35.84 20.30 28.99
N PRO A 94 -36.34 20.45 27.75
CA PRO A 94 -35.53 20.98 26.66
C PRO A 94 -35.20 22.46 26.87
N THR A 95 -33.95 22.76 27.21
CA THR A 95 -33.41 24.13 27.31
C THR A 95 -32.23 24.31 26.36
N GLN A 96 -32.03 25.52 25.87
CA GLN A 96 -30.87 25.86 25.02
C GLN A 96 -29.55 25.68 25.78
N GLU A 97 -29.52 26.07 27.06
CA GLU A 97 -28.37 25.94 27.95
C GLU A 97 -28.02 24.46 28.23
N GLY A 98 -29.01 23.61 28.46
CA GLY A 98 -28.80 22.17 28.62
C GLY A 98 -28.22 21.52 27.36
N LYS A 99 -28.71 21.91 26.17
CA LYS A 99 -28.15 21.43 24.89
C LYS A 99 -26.70 21.88 24.67
N GLN A 100 -26.34 23.10 25.07
CA GLN A 100 -24.95 23.56 25.02
C GLN A 100 -24.06 22.78 26.02
N SER A 101 -24.59 22.47 27.20
CA SER A 101 -23.87 21.70 28.23
C SER A 101 -23.47 20.29 27.78
N LEU A 102 -24.26 19.65 26.90
CA LEU A 102 -23.90 18.37 26.27
C LEU A 102 -22.57 18.41 25.51
N VAL A 103 -22.26 19.55 24.87
CA VAL A 103 -20.99 19.76 24.17
C VAL A 103 -19.82 19.90 25.16
N GLY A 104 -20.07 20.48 26.33
CA GLY A 104 -19.09 20.50 27.42
C GLY A 104 -18.77 19.09 27.93
N CYS A 105 -19.81 18.28 28.19
CA CYS A 105 -19.64 16.89 28.62
C CYS A 105 -18.86 16.06 27.58
N SER A 106 -19.09 16.25 26.28
CA SER A 106 -18.36 15.52 25.25
C SER A 106 -16.88 15.86 25.19
N ARG A 107 -16.50 17.13 25.41
CA ARG A 107 -15.10 17.56 25.53
C ARG A 107 -14.41 16.96 26.76
N ASN A 108 -15.13 16.88 27.88
CA ASN A 108 -14.62 16.23 29.09
C ASN A 108 -14.33 14.74 28.85
N ILE A 109 -15.23 14.03 28.15
CA ILE A 109 -15.01 12.63 27.78
C ILE A 109 -13.83 12.49 26.81
N ALA A 110 -13.69 13.39 25.83
CA ALA A 110 -12.55 13.38 24.91
C ALA A 110 -11.21 13.52 25.66
N THR A 111 -11.17 14.36 26.70
CA THR A 111 -9.99 14.51 27.56
C THR A 111 -9.67 13.21 28.30
N ALA A 112 -10.68 12.59 28.93
CA ALA A 112 -10.48 11.31 29.61
C ALA A 112 -10.07 10.17 28.66
N VAL A 113 -10.56 10.18 27.41
CA VAL A 113 -10.12 9.26 26.36
C VAL A 113 -8.64 9.46 26.05
N THR A 114 -8.18 10.71 25.91
CA THR A 114 -6.75 11.01 25.71
C THR A 114 -5.89 10.48 26.86
N ASP A 115 -6.35 10.63 28.10
CA ASP A 115 -5.63 10.13 29.28
C ASP A 115 -5.54 8.59 29.31
N ILE A 116 -6.59 7.89 28.89
CA ILE A 116 -6.56 6.43 28.74
C ILE A 116 -5.55 6.02 27.68
N VAL A 117 -5.52 6.72 26.54
CA VAL A 117 -4.57 6.42 25.47
C VAL A 117 -3.14 6.65 25.93
N SER A 118 -2.85 7.76 26.62
CA SER A 118 -1.54 8.00 27.21
C SER A 118 -1.16 6.92 28.24
N ALA A 119 -2.11 6.45 29.05
CA ALA A 119 -1.88 5.32 29.95
C ALA A 119 -1.58 4.02 29.21
N ALA A 120 -2.26 3.76 28.09
CA ALA A 120 -2.03 2.58 27.25
C ALA A 120 -0.66 2.61 26.56
N GLU A 121 -0.19 3.77 26.10
CA GLU A 121 1.16 3.92 25.53
C GLU A 121 2.24 3.55 26.52
N ALA A 122 2.13 4.05 27.76
CA ALA A 122 3.11 3.73 28.80
C ALA A 122 3.09 2.26 29.22
N LEU A 123 2.01 1.51 29.00
CA LEU A 123 1.98 0.06 29.23
C LEU A 123 2.89 -0.72 28.27
N LYS A 124 3.12 -0.19 27.06
CA LYS A 124 3.95 -0.84 26.04
C LYS A 124 5.40 -0.35 26.06
N GLY A 125 5.64 0.87 26.55
CA GLY A 125 6.97 1.48 26.55
C GLY A 125 7.33 2.12 25.20
N GLY A 126 8.63 2.26 24.93
CA GLY A 126 9.16 2.98 23.75
C GLY A 126 8.85 2.35 22.38
N ASP A 127 8.39 1.09 22.34
CA ASP A 127 8.05 0.35 21.11
C ASP A 127 6.56 0.48 20.73
N TRP A 128 5.87 1.51 21.23
CA TRP A 128 4.47 1.74 20.89
C TRP A 128 4.33 2.28 19.46
N ALA A 129 3.50 1.59 18.68
CA ALA A 129 3.07 1.97 17.34
C ALA A 129 1.57 1.62 17.26
N ASP A 130 0.71 2.60 17.01
CA ASP A 130 -0.73 2.33 16.81
C ASP A 130 -0.89 1.57 15.48
N PRO A 131 -1.42 0.33 15.50
CA PRO A 131 -1.63 -0.45 14.28
C PRO A 131 -2.61 0.20 13.30
N ASP A 132 -3.46 1.12 13.79
CA ASP A 132 -4.40 1.88 12.98
C ASP A 132 -3.83 3.26 12.57
N ASP A 133 -2.57 3.57 12.89
CA ASP A 133 -1.89 4.78 12.42
C ASP A 133 -1.59 4.66 10.93
N PRO A 134 -2.06 5.60 10.09
CA PRO A 134 -1.75 5.63 8.66
C PRO A 134 -0.26 5.52 8.33
N THR A 135 0.64 6.04 9.18
CA THR A 135 2.08 5.97 8.94
C THR A 135 2.65 4.57 9.20
N VAL A 136 2.12 3.86 10.20
CA VAL A 136 2.51 2.47 10.51
C VAL A 136 1.97 1.52 9.44
N ILE A 137 0.73 1.75 8.99
CA ILE A 137 0.13 1.01 7.87
C ILE A 137 0.95 1.25 6.61
N ALA A 138 1.31 2.49 6.29
CA ALA A 138 2.11 2.82 5.12
C ALA A 138 3.46 2.12 5.12
N GLU A 139 4.16 2.15 6.25
CA GLU A 139 5.43 1.46 6.41
C GLU A 139 5.30 -0.06 6.19
N THR A 140 4.30 -0.68 6.83
CA THR A 140 4.04 -2.13 6.74
C THR A 140 3.72 -2.54 5.30
N GLU A 141 2.88 -1.77 4.62
CA GLU A 141 2.48 -2.01 3.23
C GLU A 141 3.65 -1.81 2.24
N LEU A 142 4.49 -0.79 2.45
CA LEU A 142 5.70 -0.57 1.64
C LEU A 142 6.68 -1.74 1.77
N LEU A 143 6.94 -2.20 2.99
CA LEU A 143 7.80 -3.36 3.22
C LEU A 143 7.19 -4.65 2.65
N GLY A 144 5.87 -4.81 2.74
CA GLY A 144 5.13 -5.90 2.10
C GLY A 144 5.27 -5.89 0.58
N ALA A 145 5.13 -4.73 -0.05
CA ALA A 145 5.33 -4.54 -1.49
C ALA A 145 6.76 -4.88 -1.93
N ALA A 146 7.78 -4.42 -1.19
CA ALA A 146 9.18 -4.78 -1.46
C ALA A 146 9.43 -6.30 -1.35
N SER A 147 8.90 -6.94 -0.31
CA SER A 147 9.00 -8.40 -0.13
C SER A 147 8.29 -9.16 -1.26
N SER A 148 7.16 -8.67 -1.74
CA SER A 148 6.42 -9.26 -2.86
C SER A 148 7.22 -9.17 -4.17
N ILE A 149 7.86 -8.02 -4.42
CA ILE A 149 8.77 -7.83 -5.56
C ILE A 149 9.97 -8.80 -5.47
N GLU A 150 10.57 -8.98 -4.30
CA GLU A 150 11.68 -9.94 -4.12
C GLU A 150 11.25 -11.40 -4.31
N ALA A 151 10.02 -11.75 -3.96
CA ALA A 151 9.47 -13.07 -4.28
C ALA A 151 9.33 -13.24 -5.82
N ALA A 152 8.86 -12.21 -6.52
CA ALA A 152 8.80 -12.22 -7.99
C ALA A 152 10.20 -12.30 -8.63
N ALA A 153 11.18 -11.58 -8.09
CA ALA A 153 12.58 -11.64 -8.53
C ALA A 153 13.19 -13.04 -8.37
N ARG A 154 12.90 -13.72 -7.25
CA ARG A 154 13.32 -15.12 -7.03
C ARG A 154 12.67 -16.08 -8.01
N LYS A 155 11.39 -15.88 -8.33
CA LYS A 155 10.70 -16.67 -9.36
C LYS A 155 11.39 -16.51 -10.72
N LEU A 156 11.74 -15.27 -11.09
CA LEU A 156 12.44 -14.94 -12.33
C LEU A 156 13.86 -15.55 -12.40
N ALA A 157 14.60 -15.58 -11.29
CA ALA A 157 15.96 -16.14 -11.23
C ALA A 157 16.02 -17.66 -11.45
N ASN A 158 14.94 -18.37 -11.14
CA ASN A 158 14.83 -19.82 -11.34
C ASN A 158 14.35 -20.21 -12.75
N LEU A 159 14.03 -19.23 -13.60
CA LEU A 159 13.61 -19.50 -14.98
C LEU A 159 14.83 -19.83 -15.84
N GLN A 160 14.73 -20.94 -16.56
CA GLN A 160 15.70 -21.31 -17.59
C GLN A 160 15.16 -20.91 -18.97
N PRO A 161 16.01 -20.35 -19.85
CA PRO A 161 15.66 -20.16 -21.24
C PRO A 161 15.20 -21.47 -21.89
N ARG A 162 14.32 -21.40 -22.91
CA ARG A 162 13.93 -22.59 -23.67
C ARG A 162 15.18 -23.31 -24.18
N ARG A 163 15.34 -24.60 -23.85
CA ARG A 163 16.26 -25.49 -24.58
C ARG A 163 15.62 -25.84 -25.92
N VAL A 164 15.89 -25.05 -26.95
CA VAL A 164 15.46 -25.38 -28.32
C VAL A 164 16.33 -26.53 -28.82
N SER A 165 15.72 -27.70 -29.06
CA SER A 165 16.43 -28.93 -29.49
C SER A 165 16.66 -29.02 -31.00
N ILE A 166 16.69 -27.89 -31.72
CA ILE A 166 16.87 -27.86 -33.18
C ILE A 166 17.81 -26.70 -33.52
N LYS A 167 18.80 -26.99 -34.38
CA LYS A 167 19.94 -26.16 -34.81
C LYS A 167 19.55 -24.88 -35.59
N GLU A 168 18.57 -24.11 -35.13
CA GLU A 168 18.25 -22.78 -35.66
C GLU A 168 18.63 -21.73 -34.60
N ALA A 169 19.79 -21.12 -34.85
CA ALA A 169 20.35 -19.88 -34.29
C ALA A 169 20.74 -19.81 -32.80
N ASP A 170 22.06 -19.72 -32.60
CA ASP A 170 22.80 -19.21 -31.43
C ASP A 170 22.38 -17.78 -31.02
N GLU A 171 21.70 -17.04 -31.91
CA GLU A 171 21.29 -15.63 -31.71
C GLU A 171 20.01 -15.46 -30.88
N ASN A 172 19.04 -16.39 -30.95
CA ASN A 172 17.79 -16.29 -30.19
C ASN A 172 17.98 -16.55 -28.69
N LEU A 173 18.95 -17.40 -28.32
CA LEU A 173 19.30 -17.66 -26.92
C LEU A 173 19.90 -16.42 -26.25
N ASN A 174 20.69 -15.64 -26.99
CA ASN A 174 21.28 -14.39 -26.50
C ASN A 174 20.20 -13.32 -26.22
N PHE A 175 19.13 -13.27 -27.02
CA PHE A 175 18.02 -12.35 -26.79
C PHE A 175 17.22 -12.72 -25.52
N ASP A 176 16.83 -13.99 -25.37
CA ASP A 176 16.09 -14.47 -24.20
C ASP A 176 16.87 -14.22 -22.90
N GLU A 177 18.20 -14.44 -22.91
CA GLU A 177 19.08 -14.13 -21.78
C GLU A 177 19.17 -12.62 -21.50
N MET A 178 19.32 -11.79 -22.54
CA MET A 178 19.36 -10.33 -22.40
C MET A 178 18.06 -9.78 -21.80
N ILE A 179 16.90 -10.27 -22.24
CA ILE A 179 15.60 -9.89 -21.68
C ILE A 179 15.49 -10.32 -20.21
N LEU A 180 15.89 -11.55 -19.90
CA LEU A 180 15.83 -12.08 -18.55
C LEU A 180 16.72 -11.26 -17.59
N GLU A 181 17.94 -10.91 -18.01
CA GLU A 181 18.85 -10.06 -17.24
C GLU A 181 18.29 -8.64 -17.06
N ALA A 182 17.70 -8.05 -18.10
CA ALA A 182 17.07 -6.75 -17.99
C ALA A 182 15.85 -6.77 -17.05
N ALA A 183 15.03 -7.83 -17.07
CA ALA A 183 13.91 -8.00 -16.14
C ALA A 183 14.39 -8.22 -14.69
N LYS A 184 15.50 -8.94 -14.47
CA LYS A 184 16.17 -9.06 -13.15
C LYS A 184 16.67 -7.72 -12.64
N SER A 185 17.28 -6.92 -13.52
CA SER A 185 17.75 -5.58 -13.19
C SER A 185 16.59 -4.66 -12.79
N ILE A 186 15.47 -4.68 -13.54
CA ILE A 186 14.28 -3.91 -13.20
C ILE A 186 13.70 -4.33 -11.85
N THR A 187 13.53 -5.64 -11.61
CA THR A 187 12.99 -6.15 -10.33
C THR A 187 13.86 -5.80 -9.13
N ALA A 188 15.19 -5.87 -9.28
CA ALA A 188 16.12 -5.46 -8.23
C ALA A 188 16.01 -3.96 -7.95
N ALA A 189 15.97 -3.13 -9.00
CA ALA A 189 15.83 -1.68 -8.88
C ALA A 189 14.49 -1.27 -8.28
N THR A 190 13.38 -1.93 -8.62
CA THR A 190 12.05 -1.63 -8.04
C THR A 190 11.96 -2.05 -6.58
N SER A 191 12.57 -3.17 -6.17
CA SER A 191 12.68 -3.53 -4.74
C SER A 191 13.45 -2.46 -3.96
N ALA A 192 14.61 -2.05 -4.47
CA ALA A 192 15.43 -1.00 -3.86
C ALA A 192 14.68 0.33 -3.77
N LEU A 193 13.90 0.69 -4.80
CA LEU A 193 13.06 1.89 -4.83
C LEU A 193 12.01 1.86 -3.72
N VAL A 194 11.24 0.77 -3.59
CA VAL A 194 10.18 0.67 -2.57
C VAL A 194 10.76 0.67 -1.16
N ARG A 195 11.93 0.04 -0.95
CA ARG A 195 12.66 0.11 0.33
C ARG A 195 13.15 1.54 0.63
N ALA A 196 13.67 2.24 -0.37
CA ALA A 196 14.07 3.65 -0.21
C ALA A 196 12.86 4.54 0.12
N ALA A 197 11.68 4.25 -0.46
CA ALA A 197 10.45 4.97 -0.17
C ALA A 197 9.99 4.75 1.29
N SER A 198 10.11 3.52 1.80
CA SER A 198 9.87 3.21 3.22
C SER A 198 10.81 3.98 4.14
N VAL A 199 12.10 4.08 3.80
CA VAL A 199 13.06 4.86 4.60
C VAL A 199 12.72 6.35 4.56
N ALA A 200 12.37 6.90 3.39
CA ALA A 200 11.98 8.30 3.26
C ALA A 200 10.72 8.62 4.08
N GLN A 201 9.71 7.74 4.05
CA GLN A 201 8.51 7.90 4.87
C GLN A 201 8.81 7.80 6.36
N ARG A 202 9.67 6.87 6.79
CA ARG A 202 10.11 6.77 8.19
C ARG A 202 10.87 8.00 8.67
N GLU A 203 11.75 8.56 7.84
CA GLU A 203 12.47 9.81 8.15
C GLU A 203 11.48 10.97 8.35
N LEU A 204 10.42 11.06 7.53
CA LEU A 204 9.39 12.08 7.70
C LEU A 204 8.60 11.96 9.01
N VAL A 205 8.35 10.73 9.46
CA VAL A 205 7.75 10.47 10.79
C VAL A 205 8.71 10.91 11.89
N ALA A 206 9.99 10.53 11.79
CA ALA A 206 11.01 10.85 12.79
C ALA A 206 11.31 12.35 12.92
N GLU A 207 11.23 13.09 11.81
CA GLU A 207 11.38 14.56 11.79
C GLU A 207 10.14 15.31 12.31
N GLY A 208 9.03 14.59 12.60
CA GLY A 208 7.76 15.19 13.01
C GLY A 208 7.08 16.00 11.89
N LYS A 209 7.48 15.80 10.63
CA LYS A 209 6.85 16.42 9.44
C LYS A 209 5.50 15.78 9.10
N LEU A 210 5.27 14.57 9.57
CA LEU A 210 3.96 13.93 9.62
C LEU A 210 3.41 14.09 11.04
N GLY A 211 2.13 14.45 11.15
CA GLY A 211 1.49 14.62 12.44
C GLY A 211 1.65 13.36 13.29
N ALA A 212 1.87 13.53 14.60
CA ALA A 212 2.19 12.41 15.51
C ALA A 212 1.16 11.28 15.52
N ARG A 213 -0.08 11.56 15.10
CA ARG A 213 -1.18 10.61 14.86
C ARG A 213 -2.12 11.17 13.81
N PRO A 214 -1.83 10.96 12.52
CA PRO A 214 -2.69 11.48 11.48
C PRO A 214 -3.99 10.68 11.47
N SER A 215 -5.13 11.36 11.58
CA SER A 215 -6.41 10.72 11.27
C SER A 215 -6.40 10.30 9.80
N TYR A 216 -7.08 9.22 9.43
CA TYR A 216 -7.23 8.82 8.03
C TYR A 216 -7.81 9.94 7.13
N ARG A 217 -8.54 10.88 7.73
CA ARG A 217 -9.10 12.06 7.05
C ARG A 217 -8.17 13.28 7.01
N SER A 218 -7.03 13.21 7.68
CA SER A 218 -6.02 14.28 7.66
C SER A 218 -5.20 14.24 6.38
N ASP A 219 -4.57 15.37 6.04
CA ASP A 219 -3.70 15.49 4.86
C ASP A 219 -2.57 14.45 4.88
N ASP A 220 -2.04 14.15 6.06
CA ASP A 220 -0.98 13.16 6.25
C ASP A 220 -1.49 11.72 6.10
N GLY A 221 -2.73 11.46 6.51
CA GLY A 221 -3.40 10.18 6.29
C GLY A 221 -3.70 9.93 4.81
N GLN A 222 -4.21 10.95 4.10
CA GLN A 222 -4.45 10.88 2.67
C GLN A 222 -3.16 10.74 1.87
N TRP A 223 -2.09 11.43 2.29
CA TRP A 223 -0.77 11.28 1.69
C TRP A 223 -0.24 9.85 1.90
N SER A 224 -0.37 9.30 3.12
CA SER A 224 0.05 7.92 3.43
C SER A 224 -0.69 6.90 2.57
N GLU A 225 -2.00 7.07 2.36
CA GLU A 225 -2.79 6.25 1.43
C GLU A 225 -2.35 6.40 -0.02
N GLY A 226 -2.07 7.63 -0.47
CA GLY A 226 -1.49 7.91 -1.78
C GLY A 226 -0.18 7.16 -1.97
N LEU A 227 0.70 7.18 -0.97
CA LEU A 227 1.97 6.47 -0.98
C LEU A 227 1.79 4.94 -1.04
N ILE A 228 0.88 4.38 -0.23
CA ILE A 228 0.54 2.94 -0.25
C ILE A 228 0.03 2.53 -1.63
N SER A 229 -0.88 3.30 -2.20
CA SER A 229 -1.46 3.00 -3.52
C SER A 229 -0.40 3.00 -4.62
N ALA A 230 0.52 3.97 -4.62
CA ALA A 230 1.62 4.04 -5.57
C ALA A 230 2.57 2.83 -5.41
N ALA A 231 2.89 2.43 -4.18
CA ALA A 231 3.73 1.26 -3.93
C ALA A 231 3.09 -0.06 -4.39
N ARG A 232 1.78 -0.23 -4.17
CA ARG A 232 1.01 -1.38 -4.67
C ARG A 232 0.99 -1.41 -6.20
N LEU A 233 0.85 -0.25 -6.85
CA LEU A 233 0.94 -0.15 -8.32
C LEU A 233 2.31 -0.56 -8.85
N VAL A 234 3.41 -0.16 -8.19
CA VAL A 234 4.77 -0.58 -8.55
C VAL A 234 4.93 -2.09 -8.41
N ALA A 235 4.46 -2.68 -7.30
CA ALA A 235 4.52 -4.12 -7.08
C ALA A 235 3.72 -4.90 -8.13
N ALA A 236 2.49 -4.46 -8.43
CA ALA A 236 1.64 -5.07 -9.44
C ALA A 236 2.27 -4.99 -10.85
N ALA A 237 2.76 -3.80 -11.24
CA ALA A 237 3.43 -3.62 -12.53
C ALA A 237 4.69 -4.49 -12.65
N THR A 238 5.46 -4.60 -11.56
CA THR A 238 6.65 -5.45 -11.51
C THR A 238 6.29 -6.92 -11.65
N HIS A 239 5.18 -7.37 -11.05
CA HIS A 239 4.69 -8.73 -11.21
C HIS A 239 4.29 -9.02 -12.67
N SER A 240 3.53 -8.12 -13.29
CA SER A 240 3.15 -8.24 -14.71
C SER A 240 4.37 -8.29 -15.64
N LEU A 241 5.42 -7.52 -15.33
CA LEU A 241 6.69 -7.59 -16.06
C LEU A 241 7.37 -8.96 -15.93
N VAL A 242 7.45 -9.50 -14.71
CA VAL A 242 8.04 -10.83 -14.46
C VAL A 242 7.27 -11.92 -15.19
N GLU A 243 5.94 -11.84 -15.20
CA GLU A 243 5.11 -12.78 -15.96
C GLU A 243 5.32 -12.61 -17.46
N ALA A 244 5.31 -11.39 -17.99
CA ALA A 244 5.54 -11.13 -19.41
C ALA A 244 6.92 -11.65 -19.87
N ALA A 245 7.97 -11.42 -19.08
CA ALA A 245 9.31 -11.95 -19.33
C ALA A 245 9.31 -13.49 -19.32
N ASN A 246 8.65 -14.11 -18.34
CA ASN A 246 8.53 -15.57 -18.29
C ASN A 246 7.81 -16.14 -19.53
N TRP A 247 6.67 -15.56 -19.92
CA TRP A 247 5.92 -16.03 -21.08
C TRP A 247 6.71 -15.80 -22.39
N LEU A 248 7.45 -14.69 -22.52
CA LEU A 248 8.27 -14.42 -23.70
C LEU A 248 9.40 -15.45 -23.84
N VAL A 249 10.13 -15.71 -22.77
CA VAL A 249 11.21 -16.72 -22.76
C VAL A 249 10.68 -18.13 -23.05
N GLN A 250 9.41 -18.41 -22.73
CA GLN A 250 8.71 -19.64 -23.09
C GLN A 250 8.11 -19.65 -24.51
N GLY A 251 8.21 -18.54 -25.26
CA GLY A 251 7.65 -18.39 -26.61
C GLY A 251 6.12 -18.27 -26.64
N GLN A 252 5.51 -17.82 -25.55
CA GLN A 252 4.07 -17.78 -25.31
C GLN A 252 3.50 -16.36 -25.16
N ALA A 253 4.35 -15.34 -25.24
CA ALA A 253 3.94 -13.93 -25.27
C ALA A 253 4.71 -13.18 -26.36
N SER A 254 4.18 -12.04 -26.77
CA SER A 254 4.84 -11.11 -27.69
C SER A 254 5.75 -10.12 -26.95
N GLU A 255 6.76 -9.64 -27.66
CA GLU A 255 7.68 -8.58 -27.29
C GLU A 255 6.92 -7.29 -26.94
N GLU A 256 5.81 -7.01 -27.64
CA GLU A 256 4.92 -5.88 -27.36
C GLU A 256 4.33 -5.92 -25.95
N LYS A 257 3.93 -7.10 -25.46
CA LYS A 257 3.39 -7.29 -24.11
C LYS A 257 4.48 -7.05 -23.06
N LEU A 258 5.71 -7.45 -23.34
CA LEU A 258 6.86 -7.15 -22.50
C LEU A 258 7.13 -5.64 -22.45
N ILE A 259 7.16 -4.96 -23.60
CA ILE A 259 7.36 -3.51 -23.72
C ILE A 259 6.29 -2.75 -22.94
N SER A 260 5.02 -3.14 -23.07
CA SER A 260 3.91 -2.53 -22.34
C SER A 260 4.08 -2.66 -20.83
N SER A 261 4.43 -3.86 -20.35
CA SER A 261 4.65 -4.13 -18.93
C SER A 261 5.83 -3.31 -18.37
N ALA A 262 6.90 -3.17 -19.14
CA ALA A 262 8.07 -2.36 -18.77
C ALA A 262 7.74 -0.86 -18.66
N LYS A 263 6.98 -0.33 -19.63
CA LYS A 263 6.48 1.06 -19.59
C LYS A 263 5.57 1.30 -18.38
N GLN A 264 4.76 0.31 -18.00
CA GLN A 264 3.93 0.37 -16.79
C GLN A 264 4.77 0.42 -15.50
N VAL A 265 5.88 -0.32 -15.43
CA VAL A 265 6.84 -0.23 -14.31
C VAL A 265 7.47 1.16 -14.23
N ALA A 266 7.90 1.74 -15.36
CA ALA A 266 8.44 3.10 -15.39
C ALA A 266 7.41 4.15 -14.94
N SER A 267 6.17 4.03 -15.41
CA SER A 267 5.07 4.94 -15.07
C SER A 267 4.70 4.88 -13.57
N SER A 268 4.51 3.66 -13.04
CA SER A 268 4.21 3.47 -11.60
C SER A 268 5.37 3.93 -10.71
N THR A 269 6.62 3.75 -11.16
CA THR A 269 7.80 4.28 -10.47
C THR A 269 7.79 5.81 -10.42
N ALA A 270 7.45 6.48 -11.53
CA ALA A 270 7.33 7.93 -11.55
C ALA A 270 6.22 8.42 -10.59
N GLN A 271 5.09 7.73 -10.53
CA GLN A 271 4.01 8.04 -9.59
C GLN A 271 4.48 7.90 -8.13
N LEU A 272 5.21 6.85 -7.79
CA LEU A 272 5.77 6.65 -6.45
C LEU A 272 6.76 7.76 -6.07
N LEU A 273 7.64 8.15 -7.01
CA LEU A 273 8.58 9.26 -6.79
C LEU A 273 7.86 10.58 -6.54
N VAL A 274 6.82 10.89 -7.31
CA VAL A 274 6.01 12.09 -7.13
C VAL A 274 5.31 12.06 -5.77
N ALA A 275 4.70 10.93 -5.40
CA ALA A 275 4.04 10.76 -4.11
C ALA A 275 5.00 11.03 -2.93
N CYS A 276 6.22 10.52 -2.99
CA CYS A 276 7.24 10.75 -1.96
C CYS A 276 7.66 12.24 -1.89
N LYS A 277 7.82 12.91 -3.03
CA LYS A 277 8.28 14.31 -3.13
C LYS A 277 7.32 15.33 -2.52
N VAL A 278 6.03 15.00 -2.34
CA VAL A 278 5.04 15.95 -1.79
C VAL A 278 5.38 16.38 -0.36
N LYS A 279 5.93 15.46 0.45
CA LYS A 279 6.25 15.68 1.87
C LYS A 279 7.75 15.60 2.17
N ALA A 280 8.54 14.93 1.31
CA ALA A 280 9.97 14.78 1.47
C ALA A 280 10.75 16.05 1.14
N ASP A 281 11.82 16.28 1.90
CA ASP A 281 12.84 17.27 1.53
C ASP A 281 13.65 16.72 0.33
N PRO A 282 13.71 17.44 -0.81
CA PRO A 282 14.49 17.02 -1.98
C PRO A 282 15.97 16.76 -1.68
N ASP A 283 16.54 17.44 -0.70
CA ASP A 283 17.96 17.36 -0.36
C ASP A 283 18.26 16.29 0.71
N SER A 284 17.23 15.62 1.25
CA SER A 284 17.41 14.55 2.23
C SER A 284 18.14 13.34 1.64
N LYS A 285 18.93 12.66 2.49
CA LYS A 285 19.68 11.46 2.08
C LYS A 285 18.77 10.33 1.60
N SER A 286 17.60 10.15 2.22
CA SER A 286 16.61 9.17 1.77
C SER A 286 16.02 9.53 0.40
N MET A 287 15.69 10.79 0.16
CA MET A 287 15.16 11.24 -1.13
C MET A 287 16.20 11.11 -2.25
N GLN A 288 17.47 11.41 -1.98
CA GLN A 288 18.57 11.16 -2.92
C GLN A 288 18.68 9.67 -3.27
N ARG A 289 18.64 8.77 -2.27
CA ARG A 289 18.65 7.32 -2.49
C ARG A 289 17.43 6.86 -3.31
N LEU A 290 16.26 7.40 -2.99
CA LEU A 290 15.02 7.12 -3.72
C LEU A 290 15.13 7.56 -5.19
N GLN A 291 15.70 8.72 -5.45
CA GLN A 291 15.91 9.23 -6.81
C GLN A 291 16.93 8.39 -7.59
N VAL A 292 18.02 7.94 -6.94
CA VAL A 292 18.99 7.01 -7.54
C VAL A 292 18.32 5.70 -7.93
N ALA A 293 17.54 5.10 -7.03
CA ALA A 293 16.79 3.88 -7.31
C ALA A 293 15.77 4.08 -8.44
N GLY A 294 15.04 5.19 -8.44
CA GLY A 294 14.08 5.52 -9.51
C GLY A 294 14.74 5.73 -10.88
N ASN A 295 15.92 6.37 -10.90
CA ASN A 295 16.71 6.51 -12.12
C ASN A 295 17.23 5.16 -12.62
N ALA A 296 17.63 4.25 -11.71
CA ALA A 296 18.04 2.90 -12.08
C ALA A 296 16.88 2.11 -12.71
N VAL A 297 15.66 2.20 -12.14
CA VAL A 297 14.47 1.59 -12.74
C VAL A 297 14.23 2.15 -14.15
N LYS A 298 14.25 3.47 -14.31
CA LYS A 298 14.04 4.12 -15.62
C LYS A 298 15.06 3.64 -16.66
N GLN A 299 16.34 3.63 -16.31
CA GLN A 299 17.40 3.18 -17.21
C GLN A 299 17.23 1.70 -17.59
N ALA A 300 16.90 0.85 -16.63
CA ALA A 300 16.68 -0.58 -16.87
C ALA A 300 15.44 -0.82 -17.76
N THR A 301 14.35 -0.09 -17.55
CA THR A 301 13.15 -0.16 -18.41
C THR A 301 13.44 0.37 -19.82
N ASP A 302 14.16 1.48 -19.96
CA ASP A 302 14.51 2.06 -21.27
C ASP A 302 15.47 1.15 -22.05
N HIS A 303 16.35 0.43 -21.36
CA HIS A 303 17.21 -0.58 -21.95
C HIS A 303 16.37 -1.76 -22.47
N LEU A 304 15.51 -2.34 -21.63
CA LEU A 304 14.65 -3.46 -22.00
C LEU A 304 13.73 -3.13 -23.19
N VAL A 305 13.12 -1.93 -23.19
CA VAL A 305 12.25 -1.50 -24.31
C VAL A 305 13.02 -1.39 -25.61
N ARG A 306 14.25 -0.84 -25.59
CA ARG A 306 15.10 -0.76 -26.79
C ARG A 306 15.49 -2.14 -27.29
N SER A 307 15.93 -3.03 -26.39
CA SER A 307 16.27 -4.42 -26.72
C SER A 307 15.09 -5.15 -27.37
N ALA A 308 13.89 -5.04 -26.78
CA ALA A 308 12.70 -5.68 -27.32
C ALA A 308 12.27 -5.08 -28.68
N GLN A 309 12.37 -3.77 -28.86
CA GLN A 309 12.03 -3.11 -30.13
C GLN A 309 12.97 -3.52 -31.26
N GLN A 310 14.28 -3.60 -30.99
CA GLN A 310 15.26 -4.07 -31.96
C GLN A 310 14.98 -5.51 -32.42
N SER A 311 14.52 -6.38 -31.51
CA SER A 311 14.12 -7.74 -31.85
C SER A 311 12.92 -7.77 -32.79
N ILE A 312 11.90 -6.96 -32.54
CA ILE A 312 10.71 -6.84 -33.41
C ILE A 312 11.14 -6.39 -34.81
N GLU A 313 11.97 -5.36 -34.90
CA GLU A 313 12.46 -4.83 -36.18
C GLU A 313 13.27 -5.89 -36.97
N HIS A 314 14.11 -6.67 -36.27
CA HIS A 314 14.88 -7.74 -36.90
C HIS A 314 14.01 -8.89 -37.40
N GLU A 315 12.98 -9.27 -36.63
CA GLU A 315 12.03 -10.32 -37.03
C GLU A 315 11.17 -9.88 -38.22
N GLU A 316 10.73 -8.61 -38.25
CA GLU A 316 10.02 -8.04 -39.40
C GLU A 316 10.90 -8.01 -40.66
N GLU A 317 12.15 -7.57 -40.54
CA GLU A 317 13.11 -7.55 -41.65
C GLU A 317 13.35 -8.98 -42.19
N PHE A 318 13.56 -9.94 -41.29
CA PHE A 318 13.77 -11.33 -41.67
C PHE A 318 12.54 -11.94 -42.36
N ARG A 319 11.33 -11.68 -41.85
CA ARG A 319 10.07 -12.10 -42.49
C ARG A 319 9.89 -11.49 -43.88
N LEU A 320 10.23 -10.21 -44.06
CA LEU A 320 10.18 -9.54 -45.37
C LEU A 320 11.16 -10.16 -46.37
N VAL A 321 12.38 -10.50 -45.93
CA VAL A 321 13.40 -11.15 -46.78
C VAL A 321 12.96 -12.55 -47.20
N ILE A 322 12.41 -13.36 -46.29
CA ILE A 322 11.87 -14.70 -46.64
C ILE A 322 10.74 -14.58 -47.66
N ASN A 323 9.78 -13.68 -47.41
CA ASN A 323 8.65 -13.50 -48.32
C ASN A 323 9.12 -13.07 -49.72
N ARG A 324 10.11 -12.16 -49.80
CA ARG A 324 10.72 -11.75 -51.07
C ARG A 324 11.43 -12.89 -51.79
N ARG A 325 12.15 -13.76 -51.08
CA ARG A 325 12.81 -14.95 -51.66
C ARG A 325 11.80 -15.99 -52.15
N MET A 326 10.75 -16.25 -51.37
CA MET A 326 9.67 -17.19 -51.74
C MET A 326 8.92 -16.71 -52.98
N VAL A 327 8.54 -15.43 -53.04
CA VAL A 327 7.89 -14.84 -54.22
C VAL A 327 8.81 -14.88 -55.44
N GLY A 328 10.11 -14.63 -55.26
CA GLY A 328 11.11 -14.78 -56.32
C GLY A 328 11.23 -16.21 -56.84
N GLY A 329 11.22 -17.21 -55.95
CA GLY A 329 11.25 -18.63 -56.31
C GLY A 329 9.99 -19.06 -57.08
N ILE A 330 8.82 -18.63 -56.63
CA ILE A 330 7.54 -18.89 -57.32
C ILE A 330 7.53 -18.24 -58.72
N ALA A 331 8.03 -17.01 -58.85
CA ALA A 331 8.13 -16.32 -60.14
C ALA A 331 9.06 -17.06 -61.11
N GLN A 332 10.22 -17.55 -60.63
CA GLN A 332 11.13 -18.35 -61.44
C GLN A 332 10.50 -19.67 -61.89
N GLU A 333 9.73 -20.33 -61.02
CA GLU A 333 9.05 -21.57 -61.37
C GLU A 333 7.92 -21.37 -62.39
N ILE A 334 7.18 -20.26 -62.32
CA ILE A 334 6.17 -19.89 -63.31
C ILE A 334 6.81 -19.67 -64.68
N VAL A 335 7.90 -18.89 -64.75
CA VAL A 335 8.62 -18.64 -66.02
C VAL A 335 9.18 -19.94 -66.61
N ALA A 336 9.76 -20.80 -65.78
CA ALA A 336 10.29 -22.09 -66.23
C ALA A 336 9.18 -23.00 -66.78
N ARG A 337 8.00 -23.05 -66.12
CA ARG A 337 6.84 -23.81 -66.61
C ARG A 337 6.30 -23.26 -67.92
N GLU A 338 6.27 -21.93 -68.09
CA GLU A 338 5.82 -21.29 -69.32
C GLU A 338 6.78 -21.56 -70.49
N GLU A 339 8.09 -21.57 -70.27
CA GLU A 339 9.09 -21.95 -71.28
C GLU A 339 8.99 -23.42 -71.71
N ILE A 340 8.70 -24.34 -70.78
CA ILE A 340 8.47 -25.76 -71.11
C ILE A 340 7.25 -25.90 -72.03
N ILE A 341 6.12 -25.28 -71.65
CA ILE A 341 4.87 -25.32 -72.46
C ILE A 341 5.11 -24.72 -73.86
N ARG A 342 5.97 -23.71 -73.96
CA ARG A 342 6.32 -23.09 -75.24
C ARG A 342 7.17 -23.97 -76.15
N LYS A 343 7.98 -24.86 -75.58
CA LYS A 343 8.79 -25.86 -76.31
C LYS A 343 8.01 -27.11 -76.70
N GLU A 344 6.87 -27.35 -76.06
CA GLU A 344 5.97 -28.48 -76.36
C GLU A 344 4.92 -28.18 -77.45
N ARG A 345 4.86 -26.94 -77.96
CA ARG A 345 4.06 -26.53 -79.13
C ARG A 345 4.89 -26.47 -80.40
#